data_AF-A0AA41KI75-F1
#
_entry.id   AF-A0AA41KI75-F1
#
_cell.length_a   1.000
_cell.length_b   1.000
_cell.length_c   1.000
_cell.angle_alpha   90.00
_cell.angle_beta   90.00
_cell.angle_gamma   90.00
#
_symmetry.space_group_name_H-M   'P 1'
#
loop_
_entity.id
_entity.type
_entity.pdbx_description
1 polymer ?
#
loop_
_entity_poly.entity_id
_entity_poly.type
_entity_poly.pdbx_seq_one_letter_code
_entity_poly.pdbx_strand_id
1 'polypeptide(L)'
;MGLEEWTDGSSSVELCPKEKYCNRLPSHSGKCKFFSKGMVDDLPEEVYNKLDKTAMTRGAQPKDRVPYQNRVRRWNRAVIPLEFKNTSPDGGYDNGYTIMVRPSQYFDEETGEEREDFPGDVNIGDNAFIFYSTRQEWDMFPPKDDWEPCKYVDSEGNEKRSMRGEVYHEGEYIARAPATVAEEKVVRGEAQGIRFFEYASERDTREAQFQLAYLAWKTEDMEDKAGTSLPNHLKTILEQRELIDREKFEEQNMIKDDTTICPLCREPIKAEELMSQVEQTQGRENLHNRITEANLFHLDALEPGRFTHKPYKLGWGHHHCNQVAHDDGVDRTLDWMEKVLRNNNRI
;
A
#
# COMPACT_ATOMS: atom_id res chain seq x y z
N MET A 1 -23.21 23.02 7.45
CA MET A 1 -24.00 22.22 8.42
C MET A 1 -23.30 20.88 8.55
N GLY A 2 -22.29 20.66 9.39
CA GLY A 2 -21.98 21.29 10.67
C GLY A 2 -22.61 20.49 11.82
N LEU A 3 -22.05 19.30 12.14
CA LEU A 3 -22.21 18.55 13.41
C LEU A 3 -23.58 18.56 14.14
N GLU A 4 -24.69 18.55 13.41
CA GLU A 4 -26.06 18.34 13.92
C GLU A 4 -26.63 17.21 13.03
N GLU A 5 -26.96 15.99 13.47
CA GLU A 5 -27.47 15.49 14.74
C GLU A 5 -26.74 14.19 15.13
N TRP A 6 -25.95 14.23 16.20
CA TRP A 6 -25.60 13.05 17.01
C TRP A 6 -26.22 13.23 18.39
N THR A 7 -27.49 13.63 18.41
CA THR A 7 -28.24 13.88 19.63
C THR A 7 -29.30 12.81 19.79
N ASP A 8 -28.89 11.64 20.27
CA ASP A 8 -29.57 11.03 21.42
C ASP A 8 -28.71 9.90 22.02
N GLY A 9 -28.22 10.12 23.25
CA GLY A 9 -27.75 9.03 24.11
C GLY A 9 -26.33 8.48 23.94
N SER A 10 -25.39 9.21 23.31
CA SER A 10 -23.97 8.82 23.29
C SER A 10 -23.37 8.92 24.70
N SER A 11 -23.35 7.80 25.43
CA SER A 11 -22.35 7.64 26.49
C SER A 11 -20.99 7.72 25.79
N SER A 12 -20.19 8.72 26.13
CA SER A 12 -18.84 8.91 25.61
C SER A 12 -17.97 7.74 26.07
N VAL A 13 -18.02 6.63 25.34
CA VAL A 13 -17.16 5.49 25.60
C VAL A 13 -15.75 5.96 25.31
N GLU A 14 -14.89 6.03 26.32
CA GLU A 14 -13.48 6.38 26.10
C GLU A 14 -12.72 5.19 25.50
N LEU A 15 -11.65 5.43 24.73
CA LEU A 15 -10.73 4.37 24.32
C LEU A 15 -9.71 4.09 25.43
N CYS A 16 -9.06 2.93 25.34
CA CYS A 16 -8.05 2.52 26.30
C CYS A 16 -6.87 3.51 26.37
N PRO A 17 -6.55 4.06 27.55
CA PRO A 17 -5.47 5.05 27.70
C PRO A 17 -4.08 4.42 27.88
N LYS A 18 -3.97 3.07 27.94
CA LYS A 18 -2.71 2.36 28.27
C LYS A 18 -1.60 2.61 27.25
N GLU A 19 -1.95 2.77 25.97
CA GLU A 19 -1.01 3.06 24.88
C GLU A 19 -1.60 4.10 23.94
N LYS A 20 -0.76 4.99 23.40
CA LYS A 20 -1.15 6.13 22.55
C LYS A 20 -2.08 5.74 21.38
N TYR A 21 -1.88 4.56 20.81
CA TYR A 21 -2.64 4.10 19.64
C TYR A 21 -3.61 2.96 19.96
N CYS A 22 -3.87 2.64 21.23
CA CYS A 22 -4.85 1.60 21.55
C CYS A 22 -6.27 2.07 21.23
N ASN A 23 -7.01 1.27 20.45
CA ASN A 23 -8.40 1.55 20.11
C ASN A 23 -9.37 0.54 20.75
N ARG A 24 -8.91 -0.22 21.74
CA ARG A 24 -9.77 -1.13 22.50
C ARG A 24 -10.56 -0.38 23.56
N LEU A 25 -11.68 -0.94 24.00
CA LEU A 25 -12.44 -0.41 25.14
C LEU A 25 -11.60 -0.44 26.43
N PRO A 26 -11.81 0.48 27.41
CA PRO A 26 -10.91 0.66 28.55
C PRO A 26 -10.78 -0.59 29.43
N SER A 27 -11.84 -1.41 29.49
CA SER A 27 -11.92 -2.65 30.25
C SER A 27 -11.26 -3.86 29.58
N HIS A 28 -10.61 -3.69 28.41
CA HIS A 28 -10.04 -4.84 27.70
C HIS A 28 -8.93 -5.54 28.50
N SER A 29 -8.95 -6.87 28.44
CA SER A 29 -7.84 -7.72 28.87
C SER A 29 -6.85 -7.97 27.72
N GLY A 30 -5.61 -8.31 28.05
CA GLY A 30 -4.55 -8.60 27.08
C GLY A 30 -3.91 -7.36 26.44
N LYS A 31 -3.15 -7.59 25.35
CA LYS A 31 -2.35 -6.55 24.67
C LYS A 31 -3.22 -5.44 24.08
N CYS A 32 -2.72 -4.21 24.16
CA CYS A 32 -3.27 -3.09 23.40
C CYS A 32 -3.20 -3.39 21.91
N LYS A 33 -4.14 -2.85 21.14
CA LYS A 33 -4.19 -3.01 19.69
C LYS A 33 -4.59 -1.71 19.05
N PHE A 34 -3.84 -1.32 18.02
CA PHE A 34 -4.25 -0.25 17.11
C PHE A 34 -5.48 -0.70 16.32
N PHE A 35 -5.39 -1.84 15.65
CA PHE A 35 -6.46 -2.34 14.81
C PHE A 35 -6.79 -3.78 15.15
N SER A 36 -8.07 -4.14 15.10
CA SER A 36 -8.55 -5.51 15.16
C SER A 36 -9.90 -5.64 14.48
N LYS A 37 -10.22 -6.84 13.99
CA LYS A 37 -11.51 -7.13 13.35
C LYS A 37 -12.70 -6.63 14.16
N GLY A 38 -12.72 -6.89 15.47
CA GLY A 38 -13.81 -6.46 16.37
C GLY A 38 -14.00 -4.94 16.56
N MET A 39 -13.22 -4.10 15.88
CA MET A 39 -13.46 -2.65 15.83
C MET A 39 -14.27 -2.24 14.58
N VAL A 40 -14.48 -3.19 13.66
CA VAL A 40 -15.15 -3.02 12.36
C VAL A 40 -15.96 -4.28 11.98
N ASP A 41 -16.27 -5.17 12.93
CA ASP A 41 -16.78 -6.52 12.67
C ASP A 41 -18.26 -6.59 12.28
N ASP A 42 -19.01 -5.51 12.53
CA ASP A 42 -20.40 -5.37 12.08
C ASP A 42 -20.52 -5.15 10.56
N LEU A 43 -19.41 -4.97 9.83
CA LEU A 43 -19.42 -4.99 8.37
C LEU A 43 -19.47 -6.43 7.83
N PRO A 44 -20.12 -6.66 6.66
CA PRO A 44 -20.05 -7.94 5.97
C PRO A 44 -18.61 -8.43 5.76
N GLU A 45 -18.41 -9.75 5.85
CA GLU A 45 -17.08 -10.38 5.82
C GLU A 45 -16.28 -10.02 4.57
N GLU A 46 -16.95 -9.91 3.42
CA GLU A 46 -16.38 -9.52 2.13
C GLU A 46 -15.80 -8.10 2.18
N VAL A 47 -16.51 -7.18 2.83
CA VAL A 47 -16.07 -5.78 3.01
C VAL A 47 -14.90 -5.73 3.99
N TYR A 48 -14.98 -6.46 5.11
CA TYR A 48 -13.86 -6.58 6.04
C TYR A 48 -12.59 -7.13 5.36
N ASN A 49 -12.73 -8.15 4.52
CA ASN A 49 -11.61 -8.73 3.78
C ASN A 49 -10.98 -7.73 2.80
N LYS A 50 -11.76 -6.79 2.25
CA LYS A 50 -11.21 -5.67 1.46
C LYS A 50 -10.44 -4.70 2.35
N LEU A 51 -11.02 -4.35 3.51
CA LEU A 51 -10.37 -3.50 4.50
C LEU A 51 -9.02 -4.08 4.95
N ASP A 52 -8.93 -5.36 5.35
CA ASP A 52 -7.63 -5.93 5.78
C ASP A 52 -6.59 -5.95 4.65
N LYS A 53 -7.04 -6.16 3.40
CA LYS A 53 -6.17 -6.12 2.22
C LYS A 53 -5.62 -4.73 1.91
N THR A 54 -6.26 -3.65 2.34
CA THR A 54 -5.76 -2.29 2.07
C THR A 54 -4.39 -2.05 2.72
N ALA A 55 -4.15 -2.71 3.87
CA ALA A 55 -2.89 -2.65 4.58
C ALA A 55 -1.75 -3.44 3.93
N MET A 56 -2.02 -4.17 2.84
CA MET A 56 -1.02 -4.93 2.09
C MET A 56 -0.57 -4.16 0.84
N THR A 57 0.70 -4.33 0.47
CA THR A 57 1.21 -3.87 -0.83
C THR A 57 0.62 -4.66 -1.99
N ARG A 58 0.65 -4.08 -3.19
CA ARG A 58 0.23 -4.79 -4.41
C ARG A 58 1.19 -5.97 -4.65
N GLY A 59 0.73 -6.99 -5.37
CA GLY A 59 1.62 -8.09 -5.75
C GLY A 59 2.72 -7.58 -6.69
N ALA A 60 3.98 -7.78 -6.35
CA ALA A 60 5.09 -7.57 -7.28
C ALA A 60 5.16 -8.79 -8.22
N GLN A 61 4.77 -8.58 -9.47
CA GLN A 61 4.77 -9.62 -10.49
C GLN A 61 5.89 -9.36 -11.50
N PRO A 62 6.68 -10.37 -11.89
CA PRO A 62 6.89 -11.68 -11.25
C PRO A 62 7.89 -11.62 -10.08
N LYS A 63 7.68 -12.43 -9.02
CA LYS A 63 8.55 -12.55 -7.82
C LYS A 63 10.04 -12.75 -8.16
N ASP A 64 10.31 -13.51 -9.22
CA ASP A 64 11.67 -13.84 -9.68
C ASP A 64 12.31 -12.74 -10.54
N ARG A 65 11.69 -11.55 -10.65
CA ARG A 65 12.21 -10.44 -11.48
C ARG A 65 12.40 -9.12 -10.75
N VAL A 66 11.90 -9.00 -9.52
CA VAL A 66 11.88 -7.71 -8.81
C VAL A 66 12.45 -7.84 -7.40
N PRO A 67 13.19 -6.85 -6.88
CA PRO A 67 13.84 -6.92 -5.58
C PRO A 67 12.89 -6.86 -4.38
N TYR A 68 11.58 -6.84 -4.65
CA TYR A 68 10.53 -6.49 -3.69
C TYR A 68 9.72 -7.71 -3.23
N GLN A 69 9.16 -7.60 -2.03
CA GLN A 69 8.29 -8.58 -1.42
C GLN A 69 6.84 -8.41 -1.87
N ASN A 70 6.12 -9.53 -1.91
CA ASN A 70 4.74 -9.58 -2.38
C ASN A 70 3.76 -9.67 -1.22
N ARG A 71 2.71 -8.82 -1.26
CA ARG A 71 1.57 -8.89 -0.35
C ARG A 71 2.00 -8.90 1.13
N VAL A 72 2.91 -8.00 1.47
CA VAL A 72 3.35 -7.72 2.84
C VAL A 72 2.75 -6.39 3.31
N ARG A 73 2.86 -6.09 4.61
CA ARG A 73 2.32 -4.82 5.15
C ARG A 73 3.02 -3.61 4.54
N ARG A 74 2.28 -2.50 4.37
CA ARG A 74 2.79 -1.25 3.78
C ARG A 74 3.83 -0.52 4.62
N TRP A 75 3.90 -0.78 5.92
CA TRP A 75 4.92 -0.24 6.81
C TRP A 75 6.13 -1.16 6.96
N ASN A 76 6.23 -2.22 6.15
CA ASN A 76 7.43 -3.05 6.11
C ASN A 76 8.62 -2.26 5.55
N ARG A 77 9.84 -2.77 5.71
CA ARG A 77 11.07 -2.10 5.24
C ARG A 77 10.93 -1.65 3.78
N ALA A 78 11.29 -0.40 3.50
CA ALA A 78 11.26 0.15 2.16
C ALA A 78 12.56 -0.11 1.40
N VAL A 79 12.47 -0.39 0.11
CA VAL A 79 13.59 -0.43 -0.83
C VAL A 79 13.56 0.85 -1.66
N ILE A 80 14.56 1.70 -1.48
CA ILE A 80 14.65 3.03 -2.10
C ILE A 80 15.73 2.98 -3.20
N PRO A 81 15.40 3.23 -4.48
CA PRO A 81 16.43 3.39 -5.51
C PRO A 81 17.41 4.52 -5.16
N LEU A 82 18.69 4.37 -5.50
CA LEU A 82 19.74 5.34 -5.17
C LEU A 82 19.37 6.80 -5.54
N GLU A 83 18.75 7.00 -6.70
CA GLU A 83 18.30 8.31 -7.18
C GLU A 83 17.25 8.98 -6.26
N PHE A 84 16.54 8.19 -5.45
CA PHE A 84 15.54 8.65 -4.50
C PHE A 84 16.02 8.58 -3.04
N LYS A 85 17.31 8.32 -2.76
CA LYS A 85 17.81 8.08 -1.38
C LYS A 85 17.49 9.19 -0.36
N ASN A 86 17.32 10.42 -0.83
CA ASN A 86 17.00 11.59 -0.01
C ASN A 86 15.49 11.80 0.18
N THR A 87 14.67 10.88 -0.32
CA THR A 87 13.21 10.92 -0.22
C THR A 87 12.77 10.13 1.00
N SER A 88 12.05 10.77 1.90
CA SER A 88 11.58 10.13 3.14
C SER A 88 10.14 10.58 3.44
N PRO A 89 9.29 9.69 3.97
CA PRO A 89 8.00 10.08 4.51
C PRO A 89 8.19 10.93 5.77
N ASP A 90 7.16 11.71 6.11
CA ASP A 90 7.09 12.45 7.37
C ASP A 90 7.19 11.47 8.55
N GLY A 91 8.15 11.71 9.45
CA GLY A 91 8.41 10.81 10.58
C GLY A 91 9.28 9.58 10.26
N GLY A 92 9.67 9.38 9.00
CA GLY A 92 10.55 8.29 8.57
C GLY A 92 9.84 6.95 8.35
N TYR A 93 10.64 5.93 8.04
CA TYR A 93 10.16 4.57 7.78
C TYR A 93 10.04 3.77 9.08
N ASP A 94 8.85 3.29 9.43
CA ASP A 94 8.56 2.55 10.67
C ASP A 94 9.50 1.35 10.90
N ASN A 95 9.86 0.65 9.82
CA ASN A 95 10.78 -0.51 9.84
C ASN A 95 12.07 -0.26 9.04
N GLY A 96 12.46 1.02 8.91
CA GLY A 96 13.64 1.45 8.18
C GLY A 96 13.55 1.24 6.67
N TYR A 97 14.69 1.41 6.01
CA TYR A 97 14.81 1.24 4.57
C TYR A 97 16.16 0.62 4.19
N THR A 98 16.33 0.27 2.93
CA THR A 98 17.60 -0.09 2.31
C THR A 98 17.69 0.54 0.92
N ILE A 99 18.91 0.89 0.50
CA ILE A 99 19.15 1.55 -0.78
C ILE A 99 19.44 0.50 -1.85
N MET A 100 18.66 0.53 -2.92
CA MET A 100 18.90 -0.28 -4.11
C MET A 100 19.78 0.49 -5.09
N VAL A 101 20.92 -0.08 -5.43
CA VAL A 101 21.90 0.49 -6.36
C VAL A 101 21.92 -0.35 -7.64
N ARG A 102 21.95 0.29 -8.81
CA ARG A 102 22.18 -0.40 -10.08
C ARG A 102 23.67 -0.63 -10.29
N PRO A 103 24.10 -1.73 -10.96
CA PRO A 103 25.52 -2.00 -11.17
C PRO A 103 26.27 -0.82 -11.81
N SER A 104 25.69 -0.19 -12.84
CA SER A 104 26.29 0.99 -13.50
C SER A 104 26.33 2.27 -12.65
N GLN A 105 25.60 2.31 -11.54
CA GLN A 105 25.68 3.40 -10.56
C GLN A 105 26.86 3.20 -9.58
N TYR A 106 27.39 1.98 -9.44
CA TYR A 106 28.46 1.66 -8.50
C TYR A 106 29.79 1.35 -9.20
N PHE A 107 29.76 0.61 -10.31
CA PHE A 107 30.95 0.21 -11.06
C PHE A 107 31.21 1.17 -12.23
N ASP A 108 32.49 1.46 -12.46
CA ASP A 108 32.97 2.12 -13.66
C ASP A 108 32.93 1.15 -14.86
N GLU A 109 32.44 1.62 -16.01
CA GLU A 109 32.25 0.78 -17.20
C GLU A 109 33.57 0.36 -17.86
N GLU A 110 34.64 1.14 -17.71
CA GLU A 110 35.94 0.87 -18.33
C GLU A 110 36.82 0.00 -17.44
N THR A 111 36.84 0.28 -16.14
CA THR A 111 37.72 -0.42 -15.19
C THR A 111 37.06 -1.57 -14.46
N GLY A 112 35.72 -1.56 -14.31
CA GLY A 112 34.99 -2.48 -13.45
C GLY A 112 35.21 -2.25 -11.95
N GLU A 113 35.94 -1.20 -11.57
CA GLU A 113 36.18 -0.80 -10.18
C GLU A 113 35.03 0.06 -9.63
N GLU A 114 35.02 0.31 -8.32
CA GLU A 114 34.09 1.26 -7.73
C GLU A 114 34.34 2.67 -8.26
N ARG A 115 33.26 3.38 -8.59
CA ARG A 115 33.35 4.75 -9.08
C ARG A 115 33.82 5.71 -8.00
N GLU A 116 34.74 6.61 -8.34
CA GLU A 116 35.24 7.64 -7.42
C GLU A 116 34.14 8.62 -6.95
N ASP A 117 33.08 8.79 -7.74
CA ASP A 117 31.94 9.66 -7.42
C ASP A 117 30.81 8.95 -6.66
N PHE A 118 31.00 7.68 -6.26
CA PHE A 118 30.00 6.93 -5.52
C PHE A 118 29.75 7.57 -4.13
N PRO A 119 28.49 7.72 -3.68
CA PRO A 119 28.22 8.42 -2.43
C PRO A 119 28.76 7.67 -1.20
N GLY A 120 29.68 8.29 -0.45
CA GLY A 120 30.32 7.66 0.72
C GLY A 120 29.41 7.40 1.94
N ASP A 121 28.15 7.81 1.90
CA ASP A 121 27.10 7.46 2.88
C ASP A 121 26.29 6.22 2.48
N VAL A 122 26.60 5.61 1.32
CA VAL A 122 25.95 4.41 0.79
C VAL A 122 26.96 3.26 0.85
N ASN A 123 26.72 2.30 1.73
CA ASN A 123 27.60 1.16 1.99
C ASN A 123 26.93 -0.13 1.52
N ILE A 124 27.46 -0.72 0.45
CA ILE A 124 27.00 -2.01 -0.08
C ILE A 124 27.23 -3.10 0.99
N GLY A 125 26.20 -3.91 1.27
CA GLY A 125 26.21 -4.96 2.29
C GLY A 125 25.70 -4.54 3.67
N ASP A 126 25.57 -3.22 3.92
CA ASP A 126 25.10 -2.65 5.19
C ASP A 126 23.76 -1.92 5.02
N ASN A 127 23.78 -0.71 4.47
CA ASN A 127 22.57 0.09 4.24
C ASN A 127 22.09 0.04 2.78
N ALA A 128 22.84 -0.62 1.90
CA ALA A 128 22.57 -0.71 0.47
C ALA A 128 22.90 -2.08 -0.11
N PHE A 129 22.31 -2.40 -1.27
CA PHE A 129 22.65 -3.58 -2.05
C PHE A 129 22.62 -3.27 -3.55
N ILE A 130 23.39 -4.03 -4.33
CA ILE A 130 23.37 -3.96 -5.80
C ILE A 130 22.28 -4.86 -6.36
N PHE A 131 21.45 -4.32 -7.26
CA PHE A 131 20.41 -5.07 -7.94
C PHE A 131 20.68 -5.29 -9.43
N TYR A 132 21.04 -6.53 -9.76
CA TYR A 132 21.17 -7.02 -11.13
C TYR A 132 19.82 -7.48 -11.66
N SER A 133 19.23 -6.72 -12.58
CA SER A 133 17.92 -7.03 -13.18
C SER A 133 17.99 -7.70 -14.54
N THR A 134 19.15 -7.66 -15.21
CA THR A 134 19.34 -8.22 -16.55
C THR A 134 20.59 -9.10 -16.62
N ARG A 135 20.64 -9.97 -17.65
CA ARG A 135 21.83 -10.79 -17.91
C ARG A 135 23.03 -9.94 -18.34
N GLN A 136 22.79 -8.87 -19.09
CA GLN A 136 23.82 -7.92 -19.49
C GLN A 136 24.49 -7.27 -18.26
N GLU A 137 23.69 -6.77 -17.31
CA GLU A 137 24.21 -6.19 -16.06
C GLU A 137 25.06 -7.21 -15.28
N TRP A 138 24.61 -8.46 -15.22
CA TRP A 138 25.31 -9.54 -14.52
C TRP A 138 26.65 -9.92 -15.17
N ASP A 139 26.67 -10.03 -16.49
CA ASP A 139 27.87 -10.43 -17.23
C ASP A 139 28.90 -9.28 -17.32
N MET A 140 28.43 -8.03 -17.40
CA MET A 140 29.28 -6.84 -17.51
C MET A 140 29.87 -6.41 -16.17
N PHE A 141 29.14 -6.61 -15.07
CA PHE A 141 29.54 -6.19 -13.73
C PHE A 141 29.42 -7.33 -12.72
N PRO A 142 30.14 -8.46 -12.88
CA PRO A 142 29.98 -9.59 -11.98
C PRO A 142 30.21 -9.16 -10.51
N PRO A 143 29.44 -9.70 -9.54
CA PRO A 143 29.70 -9.45 -8.13
C PRO A 143 31.15 -9.77 -7.76
N LYS A 144 31.72 -9.04 -6.79
CA LYS A 144 33.08 -9.33 -6.27
C LYS A 144 33.11 -10.72 -5.64
N ASP A 145 34.28 -11.37 -5.64
CA ASP A 145 34.44 -12.76 -5.18
C ASP A 145 34.07 -12.97 -3.70
N ASP A 146 34.19 -11.93 -2.89
CA ASP A 146 33.87 -11.90 -1.47
C ASP A 146 32.42 -11.49 -1.16
N TRP A 147 31.62 -11.17 -2.17
CA TRP A 147 30.24 -10.73 -1.99
C TRP A 147 29.26 -11.90 -1.82
N GLU A 148 28.37 -11.76 -0.86
CA GLU A 148 27.28 -12.69 -0.58
C GLU A 148 25.94 -12.18 -1.12
N PRO A 149 25.06 -13.07 -1.63
CA PRO A 149 23.69 -12.71 -1.95
C PRO A 149 22.92 -12.25 -0.71
N CYS A 150 22.04 -11.26 -0.86
CA CYS A 150 21.28 -10.77 0.28
C CYS A 150 20.43 -11.88 0.93
N LYS A 151 20.45 -11.99 2.25
CA LYS A 151 19.69 -12.95 3.06
C LYS A 151 18.98 -12.23 4.22
N TYR A 152 18.07 -12.93 4.87
CA TYR A 152 17.44 -12.45 6.10
C TYR A 152 18.17 -13.05 7.30
N VAL A 153 18.48 -12.25 8.31
CA VAL A 153 19.14 -12.71 9.55
C VAL A 153 18.45 -12.17 10.80
N ASP A 154 18.63 -12.78 11.98
CA ASP A 154 18.31 -12.12 13.26
C ASP A 154 19.46 -11.25 13.77
N SER A 155 19.26 -10.67 14.95
CA SER A 155 20.27 -9.85 15.65
C SER A 155 21.56 -10.60 16.00
N GLU A 156 21.56 -11.94 15.93
CA GLU A 156 22.74 -12.78 16.18
C GLU A 156 23.40 -13.25 14.86
N GLY A 157 22.88 -12.82 13.70
CA GLY A 157 23.39 -13.21 12.38
C GLY A 157 22.88 -14.58 11.90
N ASN A 158 21.91 -15.20 12.57
CA ASN A 158 21.37 -16.49 12.14
C ASN A 158 20.36 -16.30 11.00
N GLU A 159 20.50 -17.06 9.92
CA GLU A 159 19.62 -16.98 8.76
C GLU A 159 18.14 -17.28 9.11
N LYS A 160 17.24 -16.46 8.56
CA LYS A 160 15.79 -16.59 8.69
C LYS A 160 15.14 -16.92 7.35
N ARG A 161 14.08 -17.72 7.42
CA ARG A 161 13.26 -18.09 6.26
C ARG A 161 12.20 -17.05 5.89
N SER A 162 11.99 -16.02 6.73
CA SER A 162 10.97 -15.00 6.51
C SER A 162 11.22 -13.74 7.32
N MET A 163 10.76 -12.58 6.83
CA MET A 163 10.73 -11.28 7.51
C MET A 163 9.68 -11.18 8.64
N ARG A 164 9.62 -12.17 9.54
CA ARG A 164 8.71 -12.14 10.69
C ARG A 164 9.52 -11.94 11.98
N GLY A 165 9.21 -10.88 12.71
CA GLY A 165 9.92 -10.52 13.95
C GLY A 165 11.06 -9.55 13.67
N GLU A 166 12.01 -9.46 14.61
CA GLU A 166 13.25 -8.69 14.44
C GLU A 166 14.15 -9.42 13.43
N VAL A 167 14.13 -8.94 12.20
CA VAL A 167 14.87 -9.51 11.07
C VAL A 167 15.62 -8.39 10.36
N TYR A 168 16.87 -8.65 10.04
CA TYR A 168 17.81 -7.77 9.37
C TYR A 168 18.17 -8.32 8.00
N HIS A 169 18.77 -7.45 7.21
CA HIS A 169 19.21 -7.72 5.86
C HIS A 169 20.74 -7.74 5.88
N GLU A 170 21.33 -8.75 5.26
CA GLU A 170 22.78 -8.91 5.17
C GLU A 170 23.12 -9.39 3.75
N GLY A 171 24.24 -8.93 3.20
CA GLY A 171 24.75 -9.30 1.88
C GLY A 171 24.65 -8.17 0.86
N GLU A 172 25.51 -8.23 -0.15
CA GLU A 172 25.86 -7.10 -1.00
C GLU A 172 24.98 -6.99 -2.25
N TYR A 173 24.37 -8.10 -2.69
CA TYR A 173 23.64 -8.08 -3.96
C TYR A 173 22.40 -8.97 -4.04
N ILE A 174 21.52 -8.57 -4.95
CA ILE A 174 20.42 -9.35 -5.49
C ILE A 174 20.62 -9.45 -7.00
N ALA A 175 20.43 -10.63 -7.56
CA ALA A 175 20.37 -10.83 -9.01
C ALA A 175 19.09 -11.54 -9.45
N ARG A 176 18.51 -11.14 -10.57
CA ARG A 176 17.34 -11.78 -11.22
C ARG A 176 17.44 -11.57 -12.74
N ALA A 177 18.23 -12.37 -13.44
CA ALA A 177 18.72 -12.04 -14.79
C ALA A 177 18.27 -13.03 -15.90
N PRO A 178 17.22 -12.72 -16.71
CA PRO A 178 16.88 -13.58 -17.86
C PRO A 178 16.67 -12.87 -19.22
N ALA A 179 17.22 -13.49 -20.29
CA ALA A 179 16.64 -13.56 -21.64
C ALA A 179 17.08 -14.92 -22.26
N THR A 180 16.13 -15.79 -22.65
CA THR A 180 16.27 -17.25 -22.97
C THR A 180 17.41 -17.63 -23.95
N VAL A 181 18.09 -18.82 -23.91
CA VAL A 181 17.62 -20.23 -23.80
C VAL A 181 18.72 -21.21 -23.29
N ALA A 182 18.28 -22.33 -22.70
CA ALA A 182 18.99 -23.61 -22.48
C ALA A 182 20.14 -23.65 -21.45
N GLU A 183 19.74 -23.58 -20.17
CA GLU A 183 20.51 -23.82 -18.92
C GLU A 183 21.41 -22.67 -18.39
N GLU A 184 21.47 -22.55 -17.04
CA GLU A 184 22.03 -21.50 -16.15
C GLU A 184 21.15 -20.25 -15.79
N LYS A 185 20.17 -20.45 -14.90
CA LYS A 185 19.20 -19.42 -14.42
C LYS A 185 19.72 -18.65 -13.20
N VAL A 186 20.06 -17.36 -13.32
CA VAL A 186 20.49 -16.55 -12.15
C VAL A 186 19.31 -15.81 -11.52
N VAL A 187 18.93 -16.26 -10.32
CA VAL A 187 18.12 -15.55 -9.31
C VAL A 187 18.87 -15.71 -7.98
N ARG A 188 19.53 -14.68 -7.47
CA ARG A 188 20.30 -14.74 -6.21
C ARG A 188 19.86 -13.62 -5.27
N GLY A 189 19.81 -13.94 -3.98
CA GLY A 189 19.41 -13.02 -2.91
C GLY A 189 17.89 -12.94 -2.69
N GLU A 190 17.50 -12.83 -1.44
CA GLU A 190 16.12 -12.64 -0.98
C GLU A 190 15.62 -11.21 -1.25
N ALA A 191 14.30 -11.02 -1.39
CA ALA A 191 13.72 -9.69 -1.60
C ALA A 191 13.77 -8.82 -0.34
N GLN A 192 14.26 -7.59 -0.44
CA GLN A 192 14.71 -6.82 0.75
C GLN A 192 13.65 -5.87 1.34
N GLY A 193 12.43 -5.87 0.82
CA GLY A 193 11.36 -5.01 1.33
C GLY A 193 10.31 -4.67 0.28
N ILE A 194 9.58 -3.57 0.48
CA ILE A 194 8.55 -3.09 -0.45
C ILE A 194 9.07 -1.97 -1.35
N ARG A 195 8.34 -1.67 -2.42
CA ARG A 195 8.58 -0.46 -3.21
C ARG A 195 8.34 0.76 -2.32
N PHE A 196 9.31 1.65 -2.21
CA PHE A 196 9.21 2.80 -1.29
C PHE A 196 7.98 3.69 -1.55
N PHE A 197 7.55 3.86 -2.80
CA PHE A 197 6.35 4.64 -3.12
C PHE A 197 5.03 3.96 -2.73
N GLU A 198 5.05 2.66 -2.38
CA GLU A 198 3.89 1.97 -1.80
C GLU A 198 3.83 2.07 -0.26
N TYR A 199 4.88 2.64 0.36
CA TYR A 199 4.99 2.77 1.81
C TYR A 199 3.88 3.65 2.37
N ALA A 200 3.38 3.22 3.52
CA ALA A 200 2.61 4.02 4.45
C ALA A 200 2.89 3.54 5.86
N SER A 201 2.94 4.47 6.82
CA SER A 201 3.13 4.11 8.23
C SER A 201 2.00 3.19 8.72
N GLU A 202 2.24 2.44 9.79
CA GLU A 202 1.19 1.66 10.43
C GLU A 202 0.04 2.59 10.82
N ARG A 203 0.36 3.78 11.35
CA ARG A 203 -0.64 4.79 11.71
C ARG A 203 -1.51 5.20 10.53
N ASP A 204 -0.93 5.70 9.45
CA ASP A 204 -1.68 6.16 8.28
C ASP A 204 -2.52 5.03 7.70
N THR A 205 -1.95 3.83 7.64
CA THR A 205 -2.64 2.65 7.13
C THR A 205 -3.85 2.28 7.99
N ARG A 206 -3.70 2.25 9.33
CA ARG A 206 -4.79 1.89 10.25
C ARG A 206 -5.87 2.97 10.31
N GLU A 207 -5.48 4.23 10.34
CA GLU A 207 -6.42 5.36 10.31
C GLU A 207 -7.20 5.37 8.99
N ALA A 208 -6.54 5.11 7.85
CA ALA A 208 -7.23 4.98 6.58
C ALA A 208 -8.18 3.76 6.53
N GLN A 209 -7.84 2.65 7.20
CA GLN A 209 -8.76 1.51 7.34
C GLN A 209 -10.04 1.88 8.10
N PHE A 210 -9.94 2.65 9.19
CA PHE A 210 -11.13 3.12 9.90
C PHE A 210 -11.97 4.07 9.04
N GLN A 211 -11.32 4.98 8.30
CA GLN A 211 -12.02 5.89 7.42
C GLN A 211 -12.72 5.16 6.25
N LEU A 212 -12.07 4.16 5.65
CA LEU A 212 -12.69 3.31 4.63
C LEU A 212 -13.85 2.49 5.20
N ALA A 213 -13.75 2.04 6.46
CA ALA A 213 -14.87 1.37 7.13
C ALA A 213 -16.06 2.32 7.30
N TYR A 214 -15.81 3.58 7.69
CA TYR A 214 -16.84 4.62 7.73
C TYR A 214 -17.47 4.87 6.35
N LEU A 215 -16.64 5.02 5.30
CA LEU A 215 -17.14 5.19 3.93
C LEU A 215 -17.93 3.96 3.45
N ALA A 216 -17.60 2.75 3.91
CA ALA A 216 -18.40 1.57 3.61
C ALA A 216 -19.78 1.64 4.28
N TRP A 217 -19.86 2.12 5.53
CA TRP A 217 -21.15 2.37 6.19
C TRP A 217 -22.00 3.44 5.51
N LYS A 218 -21.37 4.33 4.74
CA LYS A 218 -22.04 5.39 3.97
C LYS A 218 -22.40 5.00 2.53
N THR A 219 -22.20 3.75 2.11
CA THR A 219 -22.72 3.27 0.81
C THR A 219 -24.22 3.00 0.88
N GLU A 220 -24.91 3.04 -0.25
CA GLU A 220 -26.34 2.71 -0.31
C GLU A 220 -26.58 1.28 0.21
N ASP A 221 -27.63 1.13 1.02
CA ASP A 221 -28.13 -0.14 1.56
C ASP A 221 -27.17 -0.92 2.49
N MET A 222 -26.08 -0.31 3.01
CA MET A 222 -25.15 -1.03 3.88
C MET A 222 -25.80 -1.52 5.18
N GLU A 223 -26.64 -0.70 5.81
CA GLU A 223 -27.32 -1.09 7.05
C GLU A 223 -28.25 -2.29 6.86
N ASP A 224 -28.95 -2.35 5.72
CA ASP A 224 -29.81 -3.48 5.34
C ASP A 224 -28.98 -4.76 5.11
N LYS A 225 -27.82 -4.64 4.44
CA LYS A 225 -26.93 -5.77 4.18
C LYS A 225 -26.22 -6.27 5.44
N ALA A 226 -25.88 -5.37 6.36
CA ALA A 226 -25.26 -5.69 7.65
C ALA A 226 -26.28 -6.15 8.71
N GLY A 227 -27.55 -5.77 8.56
CA GLY A 227 -28.60 -6.01 9.56
C GLY A 227 -28.46 -5.16 10.83
N THR A 228 -27.65 -4.10 10.78
CA THR A 228 -27.37 -3.19 11.91
C THR A 228 -26.88 -1.83 11.38
N SER A 229 -26.81 -0.83 12.26
CA SER A 229 -26.29 0.51 11.96
C SER A 229 -24.80 0.64 12.29
N LEU A 230 -24.17 1.73 11.83
CA LEU A 230 -22.78 2.09 12.17
C LEU A 230 -22.50 1.95 13.69
N PRO A 231 -21.60 1.04 14.12
CA PRO A 231 -21.40 0.74 15.54
C PRO A 231 -20.71 1.84 16.35
N ASN A 232 -21.16 2.04 17.59
CA ASN A 232 -20.66 3.08 18.50
C ASN A 232 -19.15 2.99 18.78
N HIS A 233 -18.56 1.78 18.76
CA HIS A 233 -17.12 1.63 18.96
C HIS A 233 -16.33 2.22 17.79
N LEU A 234 -16.73 1.96 16.55
CA LEU A 234 -16.12 2.58 15.38
C LEU A 234 -16.32 4.10 15.39
N LYS A 235 -17.52 4.58 15.73
CA LYS A 235 -17.83 6.01 15.88
C LYS A 235 -16.87 6.71 16.86
N THR A 236 -16.69 6.11 18.04
CA THR A 236 -15.75 6.58 19.07
C THR A 236 -14.32 6.67 18.53
N ILE A 237 -13.86 5.65 17.80
CA ILE A 237 -12.51 5.63 17.20
C ILE A 237 -12.36 6.78 16.21
N LEU A 238 -13.35 6.95 15.33
CA LEU A 238 -13.34 7.98 14.30
C LEU A 238 -13.32 9.40 14.91
N GLU A 239 -14.09 9.64 15.97
CA GLU A 239 -14.12 10.92 16.70
C GLU A 239 -12.79 11.19 17.42
N GLN A 240 -12.32 10.26 18.26
CA GLN A 240 -11.09 10.46 19.05
C GLN A 240 -9.81 10.55 18.20
N ARG A 241 -9.85 10.04 16.97
CA ARG A 241 -8.75 10.11 16.00
C ARG A 241 -8.93 11.23 14.98
N GLU A 242 -10.01 12.01 15.05
CA GLU A 242 -10.31 13.11 14.14
C GLU A 242 -10.35 12.68 12.65
N LEU A 243 -10.94 11.51 12.38
CA LEU A 243 -10.97 10.86 11.06
C LEU A 243 -12.22 11.13 10.23
N ILE A 244 -13.16 11.91 10.77
CA ILE A 244 -14.38 12.35 10.07
C ILE A 244 -14.30 13.86 9.89
N ASP A 245 -14.12 14.27 8.65
CA ASP A 245 -14.23 15.66 8.22
C ASP A 245 -15.03 15.66 6.92
N ARG A 246 -16.30 16.06 7.04
CA ARG A 246 -17.26 15.99 5.93
C ARG A 246 -16.84 16.88 4.77
N GLU A 247 -16.34 18.08 5.05
CA GLU A 247 -15.92 19.02 4.00
C GLU A 247 -14.76 18.41 3.22
N LYS A 248 -13.78 17.80 3.90
CA LYS A 248 -12.70 17.07 3.22
C LYS A 248 -13.19 15.88 2.40
N PHE A 249 -14.18 15.12 2.87
CA PHE A 249 -14.74 14.02 2.08
C PHE A 249 -15.41 14.52 0.79
N GLU A 250 -16.16 15.61 0.86
CA GLU A 250 -16.83 16.21 -0.29
C GLU A 250 -15.81 16.83 -1.27
N GLU A 251 -14.81 17.55 -0.78
CA GLU A 251 -13.71 18.12 -1.58
C GLU A 251 -12.92 17.05 -2.34
N GLN A 252 -12.73 15.89 -1.72
CA GLN A 252 -12.01 14.76 -2.30
C GLN A 252 -12.91 13.82 -3.13
N ASN A 253 -14.17 14.19 -3.39
CA ASN A 253 -15.17 13.38 -4.10
C ASN A 253 -15.36 11.97 -3.52
N MET A 254 -15.28 11.81 -2.20
CA MET A 254 -15.55 10.53 -1.52
C MET A 254 -17.01 10.38 -1.12
N ILE A 255 -17.66 11.49 -0.74
CA ILE A 255 -19.06 11.54 -0.33
C ILE A 255 -19.78 12.65 -1.11
N LYS A 256 -21.05 12.42 -1.42
CA LYS A 256 -22.00 13.45 -1.84
C LYS A 256 -23.33 13.18 -1.15
N ASP A 257 -23.92 14.21 -0.56
CA ASP A 257 -25.22 14.12 0.11
C ASP A 257 -25.27 13.02 1.19
N ASP A 258 -24.17 12.86 1.95
CA ASP A 258 -23.95 11.81 2.97
C ASP A 258 -23.83 10.36 2.44
N THR A 259 -23.81 10.18 1.11
CA THR A 259 -23.59 8.89 0.46
C THR A 259 -22.19 8.79 -0.14
N THR A 260 -21.53 7.66 0.08
CA THR A 260 -20.24 7.35 -0.56
C THR A 260 -20.41 7.23 -2.07
N ILE A 261 -19.56 7.94 -2.82
CA ILE A 261 -19.56 7.96 -4.28
C ILE A 261 -18.22 7.45 -4.83
N CYS A 262 -18.22 7.00 -6.08
CA CYS A 262 -16.98 6.75 -6.80
C CYS A 262 -16.27 8.09 -7.08
N PRO A 263 -14.98 8.23 -6.73
CA PRO A 263 -14.27 9.50 -6.92
C PRO A 263 -14.14 9.97 -8.37
N LEU A 264 -14.18 9.05 -9.33
CA LEU A 264 -14.02 9.40 -10.75
C LEU A 264 -15.37 9.70 -11.44
N CYS A 265 -16.33 8.78 -11.37
CA CYS A 265 -17.62 8.95 -12.07
C CYS A 265 -18.69 9.65 -11.21
N ARG A 266 -18.46 9.80 -9.90
CA ARG A 266 -19.35 10.44 -8.92
C ARG A 266 -20.71 9.77 -8.73
N GLU A 267 -20.89 8.57 -9.26
CA GLU A 267 -22.06 7.74 -8.99
C GLU A 267 -22.00 7.17 -7.55
N PRO A 268 -23.14 7.03 -6.86
CA PRO A 268 -23.22 6.34 -5.58
C PRO A 268 -22.63 4.94 -5.65
N ILE A 269 -21.91 4.55 -4.59
CA ILE A 269 -21.50 3.16 -4.39
C ILE A 269 -22.60 2.45 -3.62
N LYS A 270 -23.03 1.31 -4.13
CA LYS A 270 -23.94 0.40 -3.43
C LYS A 270 -23.15 -0.58 -2.58
N ALA A 271 -23.67 -0.93 -1.40
CA ALA A 271 -23.06 -1.94 -0.55
C ALA A 271 -22.83 -3.27 -1.30
N GLU A 272 -23.77 -3.64 -2.17
CA GLU A 272 -23.67 -4.83 -3.01
C GLU A 272 -22.47 -4.81 -3.94
N GLU A 273 -22.05 -3.67 -4.49
CA GLU A 273 -20.89 -3.57 -5.38
C GLU A 273 -19.57 -3.86 -4.64
N LEU A 274 -19.52 -3.63 -3.32
CA LEU A 274 -18.39 -4.01 -2.47
C LEU A 274 -18.33 -5.52 -2.20
N MET A 275 -19.39 -6.27 -2.50
CA MET A 275 -19.50 -7.70 -2.22
C MET A 275 -19.56 -8.55 -3.50
N SER A 276 -20.25 -8.07 -4.52
CA SER A 276 -20.55 -8.75 -5.79
C SER A 276 -19.33 -8.81 -6.70
N GLN A 277 -19.17 -9.96 -7.36
CA GLN A 277 -18.11 -10.19 -8.34
C GLN A 277 -18.53 -9.69 -9.72
N VAL A 278 -17.62 -9.03 -10.43
CA VAL A 278 -17.80 -8.60 -11.82
C VAL A 278 -17.95 -9.85 -12.70
N GLU A 279 -19.01 -9.91 -13.49
CA GLU A 279 -19.17 -10.94 -14.51
C GLU A 279 -18.00 -10.88 -15.50
N GLN A 280 -17.27 -11.98 -15.63
CA GLN A 280 -16.18 -12.09 -16.60
C GLN A 280 -16.77 -12.39 -17.98
N THR A 281 -16.26 -11.70 -19.01
CA THR A 281 -16.64 -11.99 -20.40
C THR A 281 -16.33 -13.44 -20.75
N GLN A 282 -17.28 -14.14 -21.37
CA GLN A 282 -17.15 -15.54 -21.78
C GLN A 282 -15.86 -15.77 -22.59
N GLY A 283 -15.06 -16.77 -22.20
CA GLY A 283 -13.76 -17.08 -22.82
C GLY A 283 -12.57 -16.23 -22.34
N ARG A 284 -12.79 -15.29 -21.41
CA ARG A 284 -11.74 -14.60 -20.64
C ARG A 284 -11.80 -14.98 -19.15
N GLU A 285 -12.39 -16.13 -18.82
CA GLU A 285 -12.50 -16.53 -17.43
C GLU A 285 -11.11 -16.79 -16.83
N ASN A 286 -10.75 -16.01 -15.82
CA ASN A 286 -9.56 -16.27 -15.02
C ASN A 286 -10.01 -16.89 -13.69
N LEU A 287 -9.78 -18.20 -13.52
CA LEU A 287 -10.15 -18.97 -12.31
C LEU A 287 -9.61 -18.36 -11.00
N HIS A 288 -8.61 -17.50 -11.07
CA HIS A 288 -7.92 -16.92 -9.91
C HIS A 288 -8.28 -15.46 -9.59
N ASN A 289 -9.02 -14.75 -10.45
CA ASN A 289 -9.32 -13.33 -10.27
C ASN A 289 -10.81 -13.09 -9.99
N ARG A 290 -11.22 -13.23 -8.73
CA ARG A 290 -12.52 -12.73 -8.25
C ARG A 290 -12.41 -11.21 -8.04
N ILE A 291 -12.78 -10.45 -9.06
CA ILE A 291 -12.80 -8.99 -9.03
C ILE A 291 -14.22 -8.58 -8.62
N THR A 292 -14.37 -7.62 -7.70
CA THR A 292 -15.69 -7.05 -7.37
C THR A 292 -15.95 -5.75 -8.10
N GLU A 293 -17.22 -5.33 -8.16
CA GLU A 293 -17.66 -4.14 -8.87
C GLU A 293 -17.12 -2.84 -8.27
N ALA A 294 -16.89 -2.77 -6.95
CA ALA A 294 -16.19 -1.67 -6.27
C ALA A 294 -14.98 -2.15 -5.45
N ASN A 295 -13.91 -1.35 -5.43
CA ASN A 295 -12.63 -1.65 -4.77
C ASN A 295 -11.99 -0.39 -4.17
N LEU A 296 -10.91 -0.58 -3.40
CA LEU A 296 -10.06 0.50 -2.93
C LEU A 296 -9.64 1.39 -4.11
N PHE A 297 -9.82 2.69 -3.97
CA PHE A 297 -9.50 3.71 -4.96
C PHE A 297 -8.47 4.69 -4.37
N HIS A 298 -7.34 4.85 -5.04
CA HIS A 298 -6.35 5.87 -4.72
C HIS A 298 -6.73 7.17 -5.43
N LEU A 299 -7.01 8.23 -4.67
CA LEU A 299 -7.39 9.52 -5.25
C LEU A 299 -6.22 10.21 -5.93
N ASP A 300 -5.09 10.19 -5.24
CA ASP A 300 -3.82 10.68 -5.75
C ASP A 300 -3.00 9.51 -6.29
N ALA A 301 -2.16 9.82 -7.28
CA ALA A 301 -1.17 8.88 -7.78
C ALA A 301 -0.24 8.34 -6.69
N LEU A 302 0.18 7.09 -6.85
CA LEU A 302 1.24 6.49 -6.05
C LEU A 302 2.60 6.84 -6.66
N GLU A 303 3.13 8.00 -6.27
CA GLU A 303 4.40 8.52 -6.80
C GLU A 303 5.53 8.47 -5.78
N PRO A 304 6.78 8.32 -6.26
CA PRO A 304 7.99 8.62 -5.49
C PRO A 304 7.85 9.91 -4.66
N GLY A 305 8.00 9.77 -3.35
CA GLY A 305 8.05 10.91 -2.42
C GLY A 305 6.72 11.53 -2.01
N ARG A 306 5.58 11.05 -2.51
CA ARG A 306 4.26 11.59 -2.09
C ARG A 306 3.60 10.81 -0.95
N PHE A 307 3.87 9.51 -0.82
CA PHE A 307 3.37 8.64 0.25
C PHE A 307 1.86 8.82 0.53
N THR A 308 1.03 8.58 -0.48
CA THR A 308 -0.39 8.98 -0.50
C THR A 308 -1.35 7.95 0.10
N HIS A 309 -0.88 6.79 0.58
CA HIS A 309 -1.74 5.81 1.24
C HIS A 309 -2.01 6.19 2.70
N LYS A 310 -2.90 7.17 2.89
CA LYS A 310 -3.24 7.77 4.19
C LYS A 310 -4.69 8.27 4.22
N PRO A 311 -5.24 8.70 5.37
CA PRO A 311 -6.58 9.26 5.45
C PRO A 311 -6.80 10.40 4.44
N TYR A 312 -8.03 10.52 3.96
CA TYR A 312 -8.50 11.49 2.97
C TYR A 312 -7.86 11.35 1.58
N LYS A 313 -7.09 10.29 1.33
CA LYS A 313 -6.48 9.97 0.02
C LYS A 313 -6.92 8.64 -0.58
N LEU A 314 -7.76 7.91 0.15
CA LEU A 314 -8.31 6.61 -0.25
C LEU A 314 -9.83 6.61 -0.14
N GLY A 315 -10.51 6.03 -1.14
CA GLY A 315 -11.96 5.87 -1.14
C GLY A 315 -12.39 4.51 -1.68
N TRP A 316 -13.71 4.33 -1.81
CA TRP A 316 -14.29 3.23 -2.56
C TRP A 316 -14.66 3.71 -3.96
N GLY A 317 -14.34 2.94 -4.99
CA GLY A 317 -14.72 3.31 -6.35
C GLY A 317 -14.90 2.11 -7.27
N HIS A 318 -15.67 2.31 -8.34
CA HIS A 318 -15.95 1.27 -9.30
C HIS A 318 -14.67 0.70 -9.93
N HIS A 319 -14.66 -0.61 -10.16
CA HIS A 319 -13.52 -1.33 -10.71
C HIS A 319 -13.11 -0.81 -12.09
N HIS A 320 -14.08 -0.47 -12.94
CA HIS A 320 -13.79 0.12 -14.24
C HIS A 320 -13.11 1.49 -14.11
N CYS A 321 -13.64 2.36 -13.24
CA CYS A 321 -13.02 3.66 -12.96
C CYS A 321 -11.60 3.53 -12.42
N ASN A 322 -11.37 2.57 -11.51
CA ASN A 322 -10.05 2.25 -10.97
C ASN A 322 -9.06 1.81 -12.07
N GLN A 323 -9.51 1.00 -13.04
CA GLN A 323 -8.67 0.59 -14.17
C GLN A 323 -8.29 1.75 -15.08
N VAL A 324 -9.22 2.68 -15.31
CA VAL A 324 -8.98 3.86 -16.14
C VAL A 324 -8.04 4.83 -15.44
N ALA A 325 -8.21 5.07 -14.14
CA ALA A 325 -7.34 5.96 -13.39
C ALA A 325 -5.96 5.37 -13.10
N HIS A 326 -5.86 4.04 -13.00
CA HIS A 326 -4.63 3.29 -12.79
C HIS A 326 -3.74 3.86 -11.67
N ASP A 327 -2.61 4.47 -12.01
CA ASP A 327 -1.63 5.05 -11.09
C ASP A 327 -1.57 6.59 -11.23
N ASP A 328 -2.38 7.20 -12.09
CA ASP A 328 -2.33 8.64 -12.39
C ASP A 328 -3.12 9.49 -11.38
N GLY A 329 -4.07 8.88 -10.67
CA GLY A 329 -5.00 9.58 -9.78
C GLY A 329 -6.15 10.25 -10.54
N VAL A 330 -7.13 10.78 -9.80
CA VAL A 330 -8.39 11.30 -10.36
C VAL A 330 -8.16 12.51 -11.27
N ASP A 331 -7.46 13.54 -10.80
CA ASP A 331 -7.34 14.82 -11.52
C ASP A 331 -6.62 14.65 -12.87
N ARG A 332 -5.48 13.95 -12.89
CA ARG A 332 -4.76 13.67 -14.15
C ARG A 332 -5.58 12.83 -15.12
N THR A 333 -6.39 11.92 -14.60
CA THR A 333 -7.28 11.11 -15.42
C THR A 333 -8.34 11.97 -16.09
N LEU A 334 -8.93 12.92 -15.35
CA LEU A 334 -9.92 13.87 -15.89
C LEU A 334 -9.30 14.79 -16.94
N ASP A 335 -8.10 15.33 -16.68
CA ASP A 335 -7.36 16.16 -17.64
C ASP A 335 -7.09 15.39 -18.95
N TRP A 336 -6.69 14.13 -18.84
CA TRP A 336 -6.47 13.26 -20.00
C TRP A 336 -7.77 12.97 -20.75
N MET A 337 -8.87 12.66 -20.04
CA MET A 337 -10.18 12.44 -20.65
C MET A 337 -10.66 13.68 -21.41
N GLU A 338 -10.53 14.87 -20.81
CA GLU A 338 -10.88 16.14 -21.47
C GLU A 338 -10.11 16.30 -22.78
N LYS A 339 -8.78 16.08 -22.74
CA LYS A 339 -7.92 16.13 -23.93
C LYS A 339 -8.37 15.15 -25.01
N VAL A 340 -8.71 13.91 -24.64
CA VAL A 340 -9.22 12.90 -25.59
C VAL A 340 -10.52 13.36 -26.24
N LEU A 341 -11.47 13.90 -25.46
CA LEU A 341 -12.74 14.38 -25.98
C LEU A 341 -12.57 15.58 -26.92
N ARG A 342 -11.70 16.54 -26.57
CA ARG A 342 -11.35 17.69 -27.43
C ARG A 342 -10.72 17.26 -28.75
N ASN A 343 -9.74 16.34 -28.70
CA ASN A 343 -9.10 15.81 -29.91
C ASN A 343 -10.06 15.07 -30.85
N ASN A 344 -11.19 14.59 -30.31
CA ASN A 344 -12.23 13.88 -31.06
C ASN A 344 -13.47 14.75 -31.32
N ASN A 345 -13.41 16.08 -31.09
CA ASN A 345 -14.51 17.03 -31.29
C ASN A 345 -15.81 16.63 -30.57
N ARG A 346 -15.69 16.08 -29.36
CA ARG A 346 -16.85 15.72 -28.51
C ARG A 346 -17.21 16.83 -27.52
N ILE A 347 -16.26 17.72 -27.21
CA ILE A 347 -16.39 18.94 -26.40
C ILE A 347 -15.44 20.04 -26.90
#